data_AF-A0A356XHV4-F1
#
_entry.id   AF-A0A356XHV4-F1
#
_cell.length_a   1.000
_cell.length_b   1.000
_cell.length_c   1.000
_cell.angle_alpha   90.00
_cell.angle_beta   90.00
_cell.angle_gamma   90.00
#
_symmetry.space_group_name_H-M   'P 1'
#
loop_
_entity.id
_entity.type
_entity.pdbx_description
1 polymer ?
#
loop_
_entity_poly.entity_id
_entity_poly.type
_entity_poly.pdbx_seq_one_letter_code
_entity_poly.pdbx_strand_id
1 'polypeptide(L)' 'PGNVGFMMPPLAKDRLFSLITESGVLPKKSFSMGEAPEKRFYMECRKIIA' A
#
# COMPACT_ATOMS: atom_id res chain seq x y z
N PRO A 1 -16.67 3.02 15.91
CA PRO A 1 -16.06 4.09 16.76
C PRO A 1 -14.83 3.54 17.48
N GLY A 2 -13.68 4.22 17.41
CA GLY A 2 -12.42 3.75 18.03
C GLY A 2 -11.35 3.21 17.08
N ASN A 3 -11.53 3.36 15.76
CA ASN A 3 -10.49 2.99 14.78
C ASN A 3 -9.74 4.24 14.32
N VAL A 4 -8.41 4.16 14.24
CA VAL A 4 -7.55 5.20 13.67
C VAL A 4 -6.84 4.65 12.43
N GLY A 5 -6.84 5.43 11.35
CA GLY A 5 -6.14 5.09 10.11
C GLY A 5 -5.18 6.20 9.73
N PHE A 6 -3.96 5.82 9.32
CA PHE A 6 -2.97 6.77 8.82
C PHE A 6 -2.96 6.74 7.30
N MET A 7 -3.10 7.91 6.67
CA MET A 7 -2.94 8.04 5.24
C MET A 7 -1.48 8.36 4.91
N MET A 8 -0.76 7.34 4.46
CA MET A 8 0.62 7.49 3.99
C MET A 8 0.67 7.93 2.51
N PRO A 9 1.74 8.62 2.09
CA PRO A 9 1.97 8.93 0.68
C PRO A 9 2.15 7.65 -0.14
N PRO A 10 1.83 7.67 -1.45
CA PRO A 10 2.04 6.53 -2.33
C PRO A 10 3.54 6.25 -2.50
N LEU A 11 3.93 4.98 -2.44
CA LEU A 11 5.29 4.54 -2.74
C LEU A 11 5.45 4.39 -4.27
N ALA A 12 6.43 5.09 -4.84
CA ALA A 12 6.75 4.99 -6.27
C ALA A 12 7.28 3.58 -6.61
N LYS A 13 6.91 3.05 -7.78
CA LYS A 13 7.19 1.64 -8.13
C LYS A 13 8.67 1.32 -8.27
N ASP A 14 9.42 2.26 -8.81
CA ASP A 14 10.88 2.23 -8.98
C ASP A 14 11.65 2.29 -7.66
N ARG A 15 11.04 2.86 -6.60
CA ARG A 15 11.64 2.98 -5.27
C ARG A 15 11.55 1.71 -4.43
N LEU A 16 10.75 0.71 -4.83
CA LEU A 16 10.50 -0.47 -4.00
C LEU A 16 11.79 -1.18 -3.56
N PHE A 17 12.68 -1.48 -4.50
CA PHE A 17 13.89 -2.25 -4.20
C PHE A 17 14.93 -1.44 -3.42
N SER A 18 15.15 -0.17 -3.78
CA SER A 18 16.08 0.71 -3.05
C SER A 18 15.63 0.90 -1.60
N LEU A 19 14.32 1.06 -1.35
CA LEU A 19 13.81 1.15 0.02
C LEU A 19 14.05 -0.12 0.82
N ILE A 20 13.91 -1.30 0.21
CA ILE A 20 14.15 -2.57 0.90
C ILE A 20 15.64 -2.72 1.26
N THR A 21 16.53 -2.31 0.37
CA THR A 21 17.97 -2.32 0.64
C THR A 21 18.35 -1.36 1.77
N GLU A 22 17.78 -0.15 1.78
CA GLU A 22 18.10 0.88 2.79
C GLU A 22 17.44 0.61 4.15
N SER A 23 16.19 0.11 4.15
CA SER A 23 15.32 0.08 5.35
C SER A 23 14.89 -1.32 5.77
N GLY A 24 15.29 -2.36 5.03
CA GLY A 24 14.89 -3.74 5.29
C GLY A 24 13.46 -4.03 4.83
N VAL A 25 12.78 -4.95 5.53
CA VAL A 25 11.46 -5.43 5.10
C VAL A 25 10.36 -4.37 5.31
N LEU A 26 9.53 -4.15 4.28
CA LEU A 26 8.39 -3.25 4.37
C LEU A 26 7.21 -3.94 5.08
N PRO A 27 6.32 -3.17 5.76
CA PRO A 27 5.07 -3.70 6.26
C PRO A 27 4.25 -4.36 5.14
N LYS A 28 3.52 -5.42 5.47
CA LYS A 28 2.62 -6.08 4.52
C LYS A 28 1.64 -5.06 3.96
N LYS A 29 1.44 -5.10 2.62
CA LYS A 29 0.55 -4.20 1.87
C LYS A 29 1.00 -2.73 1.82
N SER A 30 2.30 -2.44 2.02
CA SER A 30 2.86 -1.07 1.80
C SER A 30 2.94 -0.68 0.32
N PHE A 31 2.87 -1.66 -0.57
CA PHE A 31 3.01 -1.49 -2.01
C PHE A 31 2.00 -2.36 -2.76
N SER A 32 1.41 -1.82 -3.83
CA SER A 32 0.45 -2.52 -4.70
C SER A 32 1.06 -2.69 -6.09
N MET A 33 1.25 -3.95 -6.51
CA MET A 33 1.90 -4.32 -7.78
C MET A 33 0.97 -5.18 -8.63
N GLY A 34 1.08 -5.09 -9.96
CA GLY A 34 0.20 -5.77 -10.91
C GLY A 34 -0.85 -4.85 -11.53
N GLU A 35 -1.45 -5.34 -12.62
CA GLU A 35 -2.48 -4.63 -13.38
C GLU A 35 -3.83 -4.63 -12.64
N ALA A 36 -4.65 -3.60 -12.85
CA ALA A 36 -5.99 -3.54 -12.25
C ALA A 36 -6.80 -4.84 -12.47
N PRO A 37 -6.75 -5.47 -13.66
CA PRO A 37 -7.22 -6.82 -13.94
C PRO A 37 -6.86 -7.92 -12.94
N GLU A 38 -5.63 -7.92 -12.44
CA GLU A 38 -5.06 -8.95 -11.55
C GLU A 38 -5.47 -8.71 -10.10
N LYS A 39 -5.92 -7.49 -9.79
CA LYS A 39 -6.38 -7.05 -8.47
C LYS A 39 -7.90 -7.06 -8.33
N ARG A 40 -8.65 -7.48 -9.36
CA ARG A 40 -10.12 -7.47 -9.38
C ARG A 40 -10.79 -8.29 -8.28
N PHE A 41 -10.04 -9.21 -7.65
CA PHE A 41 -10.51 -10.01 -6.51
C PHE A 41 -10.08 -9.44 -5.14
N TYR A 42 -9.27 -8.39 -5.12
CA TYR A 42 -9.03 -7.63 -3.89
C TYR A 42 -10.24 -6.74 -3.62
N MET A 43 -10.87 -6.91 -2.46
CA MET A 43 -11.74 -5.86 -1.93
C MET A 43 -10.86 -4.64 -1.57
N GLU A 44 -10.55 -3.79 -2.54
CA GLU A 44 -9.91 -2.49 -2.29
C GLU A 44 -10.97 -1.46 -1.88
N CYS A 45 -11.43 -1.55 -0.63
CA CYS A 45 -12.25 -0.49 -0.06
C CYS A 45 -11.36 0.58 0.57
N ARG A 46 -11.40 1.82 0.08
CA ARG A 46 -10.99 3.00 0.85
C ARG A 46 -12.15 3.99 0.96
N LYS A 47 -13.05 3.75 1.91
CA LYS A 47 -14.01 4.78 2.35
C LYS A 47 -13.39 5.52 3.53
N ILE A 48 -13.04 6.79 3.32
CA ILE A 48 -12.66 7.71 4.40
C ILE A 48 -13.96 8.37 4.86
N ILE A 49 -14.41 8.05 6.07
CA ILE A 49 -15.56 8.68 6.71
C ILE A 49 -14.98 9.65 7.73
N ALA A 50 -15.37 10.93 7.66
CA ALA A 50 -15.10 11.91 8.70
C ALA A 50 -15.84 11.53 10.00
#